data_AF-A0A947W4R9-F1
#
_entry.id   AF-A0A947W4R9-F1
#
_cell.length_a   1.000
_cell.length_b   1.000
_cell.length_c   1.000
_cell.angle_alpha   90.00
_cell.angle_beta   90.00
_cell.angle_gamma   90.00
#
_symmetry.space_group_name_H-M   'P 1'
#
loop_
_entity.id
_entity.type
_entity.pdbx_description
1 polymer ?
#
loop_
_entity_poly.entity_id
_entity_poly.type
_entity_poly.pdbx_seq_one_letter_code
_entity_poly.pdbx_strand_id
1 'polypeptide(L)' 'MKILLLLIGLGFAYVGFRFLISSKKIIQAIQKYKYHQTAEPRKQELIMAKIMGGLLLLIGLYYAVLSVIGLLS' A
#
# COMPACT_ATOMS: atom_id res chain seq x y z
N MET A 1 7.43 -21.69 4.54
CA MET A 1 7.61 -20.24 4.78
C MET A 1 7.76 -19.41 3.49
N LYS A 2 8.49 -19.87 2.46
CA LYS A 2 8.77 -19.12 1.22
C LYS A 2 7.49 -18.58 0.51
N ILE A 3 6.44 -19.39 0.40
CA ILE A 3 5.15 -18.98 -0.21
C ILE A 3 4.40 -17.93 0.63
N LEU A 4 4.49 -18.01 1.97
CA LEU A 4 3.84 -17.05 2.85
C LEU A 4 4.45 -15.66 2.70
N LEU A 5 5.79 -15.59 2.63
CA LEU A 5 6.54 -14.36 2.37
C LEU A 5 6.20 -13.76 1.00
N LEU A 6 6.04 -14.61 -0.03
CA LEU A 6 5.61 -14.18 -1.35
C LEU A 6 4.22 -13.55 -1.32
N LEU A 7 3.25 -14.22 -0.68
CA LEU A 7 1.88 -13.71 -0.54
C LEU A 7 1.83 -12.39 0.25
N ILE A 8 2.62 -12.30 1.32
CA ILE A 8 2.74 -11.08 2.12
C ILE A 8 3.35 -9.94 1.27
N GLY A 9 4.45 -10.21 0.56
CA GLY A 9 5.10 -9.23 -0.32
C GLY A 9 4.16 -8.72 -1.42
N LEU A 10 3.45 -9.62 -2.09
CA LEU A 10 2.43 -9.27 -3.08
C LEU A 10 1.26 -8.49 -2.48
N GLY A 11 0.83 -8.84 -1.28
CA GLY A 11 -0.21 -8.11 -0.54
C GLY A 11 0.20 -6.68 -0.24
N PHE A 12 1.39 -6.48 0.31
CA PHE A 12 1.94 -5.14 0.56
C PHE A 12 2.15 -4.34 -0.73
N ALA A 13 2.64 -4.98 -1.79
CA ALA A 13 2.81 -4.34 -3.09
C ALA A 13 1.47 -3.88 -3.66
N TYR A 14 0.45 -4.73 -3.61
CA TYR A 14 -0.90 -4.38 -4.06
C TYR A 14 -1.51 -3.23 -3.27
N VAL A 15 -1.41 -3.25 -1.93
CA VAL A 15 -1.93 -2.18 -1.08
C VAL A 15 -1.18 -0.88 -1.33
N GLY A 16 0.15 -0.91 -1.42
CA GLY A 16 0.99 0.26 -1.72
C GLY A 16 0.66 0.89 -3.07
N PHE A 17 0.50 0.06 -4.11
CA PHE A 17 0.08 0.49 -5.44
C PHE A 17 -1.31 1.14 -5.42
N ARG A 18 -2.26 0.55 -4.68
CA ARG A 18 -3.61 1.11 -4.54
C ARG A 18 -3.60 2.44 -3.80
N PHE A 19 -2.72 2.62 -2.82
CA PHE A 19 -2.49 3.92 -2.14
C PHE A 19 -1.95 5.00 -3.08
N LEU A 20 -1.05 4.65 -4.01
CA LEU A 20 -0.51 5.61 -4.98
C LEU A 20 -1.58 6.10 -5.96
N ILE A 21 -2.37 5.18 -6.51
CA ILE A 21 -3.35 5.48 -7.59
C ILE A 21 -4.66 6.03 -7.03
N SER A 22 -5.15 5.45 -5.93
CA SER A 22 -6.47 5.75 -5.37
C SER A 22 -6.40 6.51 -4.04
N SER A 23 -5.30 7.23 -3.77
CA SER A 23 -5.08 8.02 -2.54
C SER A 23 -6.31 8.83 -2.09
N LYS A 24 -6.96 9.56 -3.00
CA LYS A 24 -8.18 10.34 -2.68
C LYS A 24 -9.31 9.46 -2.13
N LYS A 25 -9.61 8.35 -2.82
CA LYS A 25 -10.69 7.42 -2.41
C LYS A 25 -10.38 6.76 -1.07
N ILE A 26 -9.11 6.44 -0.81
CA ILE A 26 -8.68 5.80 0.43
C ILE A 26 -8.80 6.76 1.61
N ILE A 27 -8.30 8.01 1.46
CA ILE A 27 -8.43 9.02 2.53
C ILE A 27 -9.91 9.27 2.83
N GLN A 28 -10.75 9.39 1.80
CA GLN A 28 -12.19 9.58 1.99
C GLN A 28 -12.87 8.36 2.63
N ALA A 29 -12.46 7.14 2.30
CA ALA A 29 -12.98 5.94 2.93
C ALA A 29 -12.60 5.89 4.43
N ILE A 30 -11.37 6.25 4.77
CA ILE A 30 -10.90 6.34 6.15
C ILE A 30 -11.65 7.44 6.92
N GLN A 31 -11.82 8.61 6.31
CA GLN A 31 -12.59 9.71 6.91
C GLN A 31 -14.05 9.32 7.14
N LYS A 32 -14.69 8.67 6.16
CA LYS A 32 -16.06 8.17 6.29
C LYS A 32 -16.19 7.16 7.42
N TYR A 33 -15.23 6.24 7.54
CA TYR A 33 -15.24 5.22 8.59
C TYR A 33 -15.01 5.82 9.99
N LYS A 34 -14.05 6.74 10.11
CA LYS A 34 -13.64 7.27 11.43
C LYS A 34 -14.51 8.43 11.91
N TYR A 35 -14.94 9.31 11.00
CA TYR A 35 -15.59 10.57 11.33
C TYR A 35 -17.01 10.68 10.77
N HIS A 36 -17.52 9.67 10.06
CA HIS A 36 -18.85 9.67 9.42
C HIS A 36 -19.08 10.85 8.47
N GLN A 37 -18.00 11.50 8.02
CA GLN A 37 -18.01 12.63 7.11
C GLN A 37 -16.99 12.40 6.00
N THR A 38 -17.33 12.85 4.80
CA THR A 38 -16.42 12.85 3.64
C THR A 38 -16.12 14.28 3.26
N ALA A 39 -14.88 14.71 3.53
CA ALA A 39 -14.38 16.00 3.08
C ALA A 39 -13.44 15.81 1.86
N GLU A 40 -13.14 16.89 1.16
CA GLU A 40 -12.06 16.90 0.18
C GLU A 40 -10.71 16.77 0.90
N PRO A 41 -9.89 15.75 0.59
CA PRO A 41 -8.57 15.61 1.18
C PRO A 41 -7.68 16.79 0.83
N ARG A 42 -6.95 17.30 1.81
CA ARG A 42 -5.98 18.39 1.58
C ARG A 42 -4.83 17.88 0.71
N LYS A 43 -4.19 18.79 -0.04
CA LYS A 43 -3.02 18.43 -0.88
C LYS A 43 -1.91 17.74 -0.07
N GLN A 44 -1.68 18.19 1.17
CA GLN A 44 -0.70 17.59 2.08
C GLN A 44 -1.06 16.14 2.44
N GLU A 45 -2.33 15.83 2.68
CA GLU A 45 -2.81 14.48 3.00
C GLU A 45 -2.67 13.55 1.79
N LEU A 46 -2.95 14.05 0.59
CA LEU A 46 -2.73 13.32 -0.65
C LEU A 46 -1.25 12.99 -0.88
N ILE A 47 -0.36 13.95 -0.65
CA ILE A 47 1.09 13.74 -0.75
C ILE A 47 1.53 12.69 0.28
N MET A 48 1.09 12.81 1.53
CA MET A 48 1.45 11.87 2.59
C MET A 48 0.94 10.45 2.28
N ALA A 49 -0.29 10.30 1.81
CA ALA A 49 -0.84 9.01 1.41
C ALA A 49 -0.06 8.39 0.24
N LYS A 50 0.42 9.20 -0.71
CA LYS A 50 1.29 8.72 -1.79
C LYS A 50 2.68 8.31 -1.28
N ILE A 51 3.27 9.06 -0.36
CA ILE A 51 4.55 8.68 0.27
C ILE A 51 4.41 7.34 1.01
N MET A 52 3.36 7.20 1.82
CA MET A 52 3.06 5.95 2.52
C MET A 52 2.85 4.79 1.55
N GLY A 53 2.07 5.01 0.48
CA GLY A 53 1.86 4.01 -0.57
C GLY A 53 3.16 3.59 -1.27
N GLY A 54 4.03 4.55 -1.57
CA GLY A 54 5.34 4.31 -2.17
C GLY A 54 6.25 3.48 -1.26
N LEU A 55 6.31 3.82 0.02
CA LEU A 55 7.06 3.04 1.01
C LEU A 55 6.52 1.61 1.14
N LEU A 56 5.20 1.45 1.23
CA LEU A 56 4.58 0.12 1.29
C LEU A 56 4.87 -0.72 0.04
N LEU A 57 4.84 -0.08 -1.13
CA LEU A 57 5.12 -0.73 -2.40
C LEU A 57 6.58 -1.20 -2.46
N LEU A 58 7.53 -0.36 -2.06
CA LEU A 58 8.96 -0.72 -2.00
C LEU A 58 9.20 -1.90 -1.07
N ILE A 59 8.59 -1.89 0.11
CA ILE A 59 8.68 -3.00 1.07
C ILE A 59 8.08 -4.28 0.48
N GLY A 60 6.89 -4.19 -0.12
CA GLY A 60 6.23 -5.33 -0.75
C GLY A 60 7.05 -5.95 -1.89
N LEU A 61 7.63 -5.10 -2.75
CA LEU A 61 8.50 -5.53 -3.84
C LEU A 61 9.78 -6.19 -3.31
N TYR A 62 10.41 -5.64 -2.28
CA TYR A 62 11.60 -6.21 -1.66
C TYR A 62 11.35 -7.65 -1.18
N TYR A 63 10.27 -7.87 -0.42
CA TYR A 63 9.92 -9.20 0.06
C TYR A 63 9.49 -10.15 -1.07
N ALA A 64 8.79 -9.64 -2.09
CA ALA A 64 8.42 -10.45 -3.25
C ALA A 64 9.66 -10.94 -4.01
N VAL A 65 10.63 -10.06 -4.28
CA VAL A 65 11.88 -10.40 -4.97
C VAL A 65 12.69 -11.43 -4.18
N LEU A 66 12.87 -11.22 -2.87
CA LEU A 66 13.58 -12.18 -2.02
C LEU A 66 12.90 -13.55 -2.00
N SER A 67 11.57 -13.58 -1.99
CA SER A 67 10.81 -14.82 -2.00
C SER A 67 10.93 -15.56 -3.33
N VAL A 68 10.97 -14.83 -4.45
CA VAL A 68 11.18 -15.40 -5.79
C VAL A 68 12.60 -15.97 -5.91
N ILE A 69 13.61 -15.21 -5.52
CA ILE A 69 15.01 -15.68 -5.51
C ILE A 69 15.13 -16.92 -4.61
N GLY A 70 14.53 -16.87 -3.42
CA GLY A 70 14.52 -17.99 -2.50
C GLY A 70 13.70 -19.19 -2.99
N LEU A 71 12.76 -19.05 -3.91
CA LEU A 71 12.05 -20.18 -4.52
C LEU A 71 12.84 -20.83 -5.66
N LEU A 72 13.69 -20.04 -6.33
CA LEU A 72 14.58 -20.49 -7.39
C LEU A 72 15.87 -21.15 -6.86
N SER A 73 16.18 -20.97 -5.56
CA SER A 73 17.28 -21.65 -4.85
C SER A 73 16.81 -22.77 -3.91
#